data_AF-A0A0C2KA30-F1
#
_entry.id   AF-A0A0C2KA30-F1
#
_cell.length_a   1.000
_cell.length_b   1.000
_cell.length_c   1.000
_cell.angle_alpha   90.00
_cell.angle_beta   90.00
_cell.angle_gamma   90.00
#
_symmetry.space_group_name_H-M   'P 1'
#
loop_
_entity.id
_entity.type
_entity.pdbx_description
1 polymer ?
#
loop_
_entity_poly.entity_id
_entity_poly.type
_entity_poly.pdbx_seq_one_letter_code
_entity_poly.pdbx_strand_id
1 'polypeptide(L)'
;MLLDVLIQSVNEFQTDCMTLCEQHYPTIHNRGMSEHHLGLAFSRRLVRTLTEFGHHSQHSSIELTSSQDHPSHFRVSSDAGTVWILTSHLISAGNSCRRKLFKTIQQWQNEYDYAIQPNDLLLLLTDHWITRSQQSRELIHWWTGHIPDDIEDYRSQGVSLYPSESQLALTLDDYFNIRPYYVKLTHPLKRTADQQFVRKYVQLYSVVQLS
;
A
#
# COMPACT_ATOMS: atom_id res chain seq x y z
N MET A 1 -18.48 -4.66 -6.94
CA MET A 1 -17.71 -5.47 -7.89
C MET A 1 -16.25 -5.03 -7.99
N LEU A 2 -15.90 -3.87 -8.58
CA LEU A 2 -14.48 -3.45 -8.70
C LEU A 2 -13.78 -3.38 -7.33
N LEU A 3 -14.50 -2.88 -6.32
CA LEU A 3 -14.05 -2.85 -4.94
C LEU A 3 -13.78 -4.25 -4.38
N ASP A 4 -14.66 -5.21 -4.63
CA ASP A 4 -14.52 -6.59 -4.17
C ASP A 4 -13.31 -7.27 -4.81
N VAL A 5 -13.13 -7.06 -6.13
CA VAL A 5 -11.96 -7.54 -6.87
C VAL A 5 -10.67 -6.92 -6.32
N LEU A 6 -10.66 -5.62 -6.06
CA LEU A 6 -9.51 -4.94 -5.48
C LEU A 6 -9.17 -5.47 -4.08
N ILE A 7 -10.17 -5.66 -3.22
CA ILE A 7 -9.98 -6.23 -1.88
C ILE A 7 -9.44 -7.66 -1.98
N GLN A 8 -9.94 -8.47 -2.92
CA GLN A 8 -9.40 -9.80 -3.18
C GLN A 8 -7.94 -9.74 -3.63
N SER A 9 -7.59 -8.87 -4.58
CA SER A 9 -6.19 -8.67 -4.99
C SER A 9 -5.31 -8.26 -3.81
N VAL A 10 -5.76 -7.37 -2.93
CA VAL A 10 -5.04 -7.00 -1.69
C VAL A 10 -4.83 -8.21 -0.77
N ASN A 11 -5.87 -9.04 -0.61
CA ASN A 11 -5.77 -10.24 0.23
C ASN A 11 -4.77 -11.25 -0.31
N GLU A 12 -4.80 -11.48 -1.60
CA GLU A 12 -3.98 -12.49 -2.24
C GLU A 12 -2.54 -12.00 -2.49
N PHE A 13 -2.30 -10.69 -2.60
CA PHE A 13 -0.98 -10.14 -2.89
C PHE A 13 0.07 -10.43 -1.80
N GLN A 14 -0.36 -10.63 -0.55
CA GLN A 14 0.53 -11.11 0.50
C GLN A 14 1.18 -12.45 0.13
N THR A 15 0.41 -13.36 -0.46
CA THR A 15 0.92 -14.66 -0.93
C THR A 15 1.91 -14.50 -2.06
N ASP A 16 1.64 -13.61 -3.02
CA ASP A 16 2.60 -13.30 -4.09
C ASP A 16 3.92 -12.80 -3.53
N CYS A 17 3.85 -11.88 -2.56
CA CYS A 17 5.04 -11.35 -1.91
C CYS A 17 5.82 -12.45 -1.19
N MET A 18 5.16 -13.36 -0.48
CA MET A 18 5.82 -14.49 0.17
C MET A 18 6.54 -15.38 -0.84
N THR A 19 5.90 -15.77 -1.94
CA THR A 19 6.51 -16.60 -2.99
C THR A 19 7.69 -15.90 -3.68
N LEU A 20 7.59 -14.59 -3.94
CA LEU A 20 8.69 -13.81 -4.49
C LEU A 20 9.89 -13.76 -3.53
N CYS A 21 9.61 -13.65 -2.23
CA CYS A 21 10.63 -13.64 -1.19
C CYS A 21 11.33 -14.98 -1.05
N GLU A 22 10.62 -16.11 -1.19
CA GLU A 22 11.23 -17.46 -1.13
C GLU A 22 12.32 -17.65 -2.20
N GLN A 23 12.13 -17.09 -3.39
CA GLN A 23 13.07 -17.24 -4.51
C GLN A 23 14.23 -16.23 -4.49
N HIS A 24 14.10 -15.11 -3.77
CA HIS A 24 15.03 -13.97 -3.81
C HIS A 24 15.57 -13.55 -2.44
N TYR A 25 15.44 -14.41 -1.43
CA TYR A 25 16.06 -14.22 -0.11
C TYR A 25 17.57 -14.50 -0.21
N PRO A 26 18.45 -13.48 -0.23
CA PRO A 26 18.57 -12.40 0.75
C PRO A 26 18.58 -10.96 0.17
N THR A 27 18.21 -10.76 -1.10
CA THR A 27 18.31 -9.45 -1.77
C THR A 27 17.33 -8.41 -1.22
N ILE A 28 16.21 -8.86 -0.66
CA ILE A 28 15.19 -8.03 -0.01
C ILE A 28 15.69 -7.49 1.35
N HIS A 29 16.68 -8.15 1.99
CA HIS A 29 17.08 -7.89 3.38
C HIS A 29 17.78 -6.56 3.63
N ASN A 30 18.26 -5.85 2.60
CA ASN A 30 18.95 -4.58 2.82
C ASN A 30 18.16 -3.33 2.43
N ARG A 31 17.08 -3.44 1.64
CA ARG A 31 16.31 -2.27 1.15
C ARG A 31 14.81 -2.47 0.87
N GLY A 32 14.22 -3.66 1.06
CA GLY A 32 12.83 -3.93 0.67
C GLY A 32 12.61 -4.00 -0.85
N MET A 33 11.35 -4.16 -1.30
CA MET A 33 10.98 -4.01 -2.73
C MET A 33 10.92 -2.53 -3.08
N SER A 34 11.56 -2.05 -4.15
CA SER A 34 11.43 -0.64 -4.54
C SER A 34 9.98 -0.25 -4.89
N GLU A 35 9.66 1.05 -4.83
CA GLU A 35 8.33 1.59 -5.20
C GLU A 35 7.85 1.06 -6.56
N HIS A 36 8.76 1.03 -7.55
CA HIS A 36 8.49 0.46 -8.87
C HIS A 36 8.08 -1.01 -8.81
N HIS A 37 8.86 -1.85 -8.13
CA HIS A 37 8.57 -3.29 -8.04
C HIS A 37 7.27 -3.56 -7.30
N LEU A 38 7.03 -2.85 -6.19
CA LEU A 38 5.82 -3.00 -5.40
C LEU A 38 4.57 -2.61 -6.21
N GLY A 39 4.62 -1.45 -6.88
CA GLY A 39 3.51 -0.97 -7.72
C GLY A 39 3.25 -1.89 -8.92
N LEU A 40 4.30 -2.31 -9.63
CA LEU A 40 4.19 -3.18 -10.80
C LEU A 40 3.72 -4.59 -10.44
N ALA A 41 4.21 -5.15 -9.34
CA ALA A 41 3.77 -6.47 -8.87
C ALA A 41 2.28 -6.42 -8.50
N PHE A 42 1.85 -5.38 -7.78
CA PHE A 42 0.45 -5.24 -7.42
C PHE A 42 -0.44 -5.01 -8.64
N SER A 43 -0.03 -4.15 -9.59
CA SER A 43 -0.81 -3.89 -10.80
C SER A 43 -1.01 -5.17 -11.63
N ARG A 44 0.01 -6.02 -11.71
CA ARG A 44 -0.09 -7.34 -12.37
C ARG A 44 -1.03 -8.29 -11.63
N ARG A 45 -0.98 -8.31 -10.30
CA ARG A 45 -1.94 -9.10 -9.49
C ARG A 45 -3.37 -8.63 -9.73
N LEU A 46 -3.61 -7.33 -9.74
CA LEU A 46 -4.95 -6.78 -10.00
C LEU A 46 -5.46 -7.10 -11.41
N VAL A 47 -4.63 -6.97 -12.44
CA VAL A 47 -4.98 -7.39 -13.81
C VAL A 47 -5.36 -8.86 -13.86
N ARG A 48 -4.59 -9.71 -13.17
CA ARG A 48 -4.88 -11.15 -13.09
C ARG A 48 -6.22 -11.41 -12.40
N THR A 49 -6.47 -10.82 -11.23
CA THR A 49 -7.75 -11.00 -10.52
C THR A 49 -8.92 -10.50 -11.39
N LEU A 50 -8.82 -9.33 -12.03
CA LEU A 50 -9.86 -8.85 -12.96
C LEU A 50 -10.13 -9.85 -14.09
N THR A 51 -9.05 -10.42 -14.68
CA THR A 51 -9.17 -11.42 -15.74
C THR A 51 -9.84 -12.71 -15.25
N GLU A 52 -9.53 -13.17 -14.04
CA GLU A 52 -10.16 -14.34 -13.40
C GLU A 52 -11.66 -14.13 -13.18
N PHE A 53 -12.10 -12.88 -12.99
CA PHE A 53 -13.50 -12.47 -12.90
C PHE A 53 -14.16 -12.15 -14.26
N GLY A 54 -13.45 -12.38 -15.38
CA GLY A 54 -13.97 -12.17 -16.74
C GLY A 54 -13.86 -10.75 -17.27
N HIS A 55 -13.12 -9.87 -16.60
CA HIS A 55 -12.91 -8.49 -17.02
C HIS A 55 -11.58 -8.32 -17.75
N HIS A 56 -11.65 -7.90 -19.01
CA HIS A 56 -10.45 -7.49 -19.72
C HIS A 56 -9.90 -6.21 -19.09
N SER A 57 -8.61 -6.24 -18.73
CA SER A 57 -7.98 -5.11 -18.07
C SER A 57 -6.55 -4.90 -18.56
N GLN A 58 -6.10 -3.66 -18.46
CA GLN A 58 -4.73 -3.27 -18.78
C GLN A 58 -4.20 -2.39 -17.66
N HIS A 59 -2.91 -2.54 -17.36
CA HIS A 59 -2.21 -1.62 -16.49
C HIS A 59 -1.31 -0.70 -17.29
N SER A 60 -1.23 0.56 -16.87
CA SER A 60 -0.28 1.54 -17.42
C SER A 60 0.33 2.36 -16.28
N SER A 61 1.51 2.93 -16.49
CA SER A 61 2.09 3.88 -15.54
C SER A 61 1.25 5.16 -15.45
N ILE A 62 1.32 5.80 -14.28
CA ILE A 62 0.81 7.17 -14.05
C ILE A 62 2.01 8.10 -14.10
N GLU A 63 1.93 9.14 -14.93
CA GLU A 63 3.01 10.10 -15.14
C GLU A 63 2.84 11.28 -14.18
N LEU A 64 3.39 11.17 -12.96
CA LEU A 64 3.37 12.27 -11.97
C LEU A 64 4.61 13.16 -12.04
N THR A 65 5.66 12.74 -12.73
CA THR A 65 6.90 13.49 -12.93
C THR A 65 7.47 13.22 -14.31
N SER A 66 8.06 14.25 -14.92
CA SER A 66 8.48 14.30 -16.33
C SER A 66 9.65 13.37 -16.72
N SER A 67 10.19 12.57 -15.80
CA SER A 67 11.27 11.62 -16.11
C SER A 67 11.37 10.53 -15.04
N GLN A 68 10.84 9.35 -15.31
CA GLN A 68 11.18 8.16 -14.53
C GLN A 68 11.40 6.98 -15.46
N ASP A 69 12.64 6.50 -15.52
CA ASP A 69 12.99 5.21 -16.13
C ASP A 69 12.27 4.03 -15.43
N HIS A 70 11.80 4.26 -14.19
CA HIS A 70 11.11 3.26 -13.36
C HIS A 70 9.86 3.86 -12.67
N PRO A 71 8.67 3.76 -13.30
CA PRO A 71 7.44 4.32 -12.73
C PRO A 71 7.00 3.56 -11.47
N SER A 72 6.63 4.27 -10.41
CA SER A 72 6.13 3.68 -9.15
C SER A 72 4.61 3.64 -9.04
N HIS A 73 3.93 4.47 -9.82
CA HIS A 73 2.49 4.65 -9.78
C HIS A 73 1.86 4.06 -11.03
N PHE A 74 0.75 3.38 -10.87
CA PHE A 74 0.09 2.64 -11.94
C PHE A 74 -1.41 2.85 -11.89
N ARG A 75 -2.07 2.77 -13.03
CA ARG A 75 -3.51 2.60 -13.10
C ARG A 75 -3.83 1.27 -13.73
N VAL A 76 -4.89 0.62 -13.27
CA VAL A 76 -5.47 -0.58 -13.91
C VAL A 76 -6.89 -0.26 -14.31
N SER A 77 -7.15 -0.27 -15.61
CA SER A 77 -8.46 0.08 -16.18
C SER A 77 -9.14 -1.15 -16.75
N SER A 78 -10.45 -1.24 -16.53
CA SER A 78 -11.35 -2.27 -17.03
C SER A 78 -12.72 -1.66 -17.40
N ASP A 79 -13.63 -2.48 -17.91
CA ASP A 79 -15.04 -2.13 -18.10
C ASP A 79 -15.77 -1.78 -16.79
N ALA A 80 -15.26 -2.26 -15.64
CA ALA A 80 -15.82 -1.96 -14.32
C ALA A 80 -15.39 -0.60 -13.74
N GLY A 81 -14.38 0.04 -14.31
CA GLY A 81 -13.75 1.27 -13.80
C GLY A 81 -12.22 1.16 -13.73
N THR A 82 -11.59 2.20 -13.17
CA THR A 82 -10.13 2.31 -13.02
C THR A 82 -9.73 2.28 -11.54
N VAL A 83 -8.72 1.48 -11.23
CA VAL A 83 -8.01 1.55 -9.94
C VAL A 83 -6.73 2.34 -10.14
N TRP A 84 -6.63 3.47 -9.46
CA TRP A 84 -5.44 4.31 -9.38
C TRP A 84 -4.57 3.83 -8.22
N ILE A 85 -3.33 3.45 -8.48
CA ILE A 85 -2.42 2.84 -7.49
C ILE A 85 -1.26 3.80 -7.22
N LEU A 86 -1.26 4.40 -6.03
CA LEU A 86 -0.19 5.27 -5.56
C LEU A 86 0.71 4.51 -4.57
N THR A 87 1.87 4.08 -5.08
CA THR A 87 2.86 3.36 -4.28
C THR A 87 3.83 4.30 -3.57
N SER A 88 4.23 3.99 -2.34
CA SER A 88 5.30 4.70 -1.63
C SER A 88 6.15 3.73 -0.81
N HIS A 89 7.46 3.93 -0.78
CA HIS A 89 8.41 3.02 -0.11
C HIS A 89 8.85 3.56 1.23
N LEU A 90 8.87 2.69 2.24
CA LEU A 90 9.38 2.99 3.59
C LEU A 90 8.76 4.24 4.22
N ILE A 91 7.43 4.36 4.18
CA ILE A 91 6.76 5.46 4.88
C ILE A 91 6.89 5.22 6.39
N SER A 92 7.41 6.22 7.11
CA SER A 92 7.23 6.31 8.56
C SER A 92 6.12 7.30 8.91
N ALA A 93 5.63 7.28 10.15
CA ALA A 93 4.71 8.30 10.67
C ALA A 93 5.40 9.67 10.91
N GLY A 94 6.63 9.86 10.43
CA GLY A 94 7.32 11.14 10.49
C GLY A 94 6.74 12.16 9.51
N ASN A 95 6.74 13.44 9.89
CA ASN A 95 6.17 14.53 9.09
C ASN A 95 6.77 14.65 7.68
N SER A 96 8.04 14.31 7.47
CA SER A 96 8.65 14.31 6.13
C SER A 96 8.06 13.22 5.23
N CYS A 97 7.97 11.98 5.71
CA CYS A 97 7.41 10.84 4.98
C CYS A 97 5.92 11.05 4.67
N ARG A 98 5.13 11.50 5.67
CA ARG A 98 3.70 11.82 5.49
C ARG A 98 3.50 12.90 4.43
N ARG A 99 4.29 13.98 4.45
CA ARG A 99 4.23 15.05 3.44
C ARG A 99 4.57 14.56 2.03
N LYS A 100 5.49 13.60 1.88
CA LYS A 100 5.78 12.99 0.57
C LYS A 100 4.54 12.29 0.00
N LEU A 101 3.89 11.44 0.81
CA LEU A 101 2.64 10.77 0.42
C LEU A 101 1.57 11.76 0.01
N PHE A 102 1.29 12.76 0.84
CA PHE A 102 0.26 13.77 0.55
C PHE A 102 0.59 14.62 -0.67
N LYS A 103 1.87 14.96 -0.88
CA LYS A 103 2.29 15.64 -2.11
C LYS A 103 2.01 14.79 -3.34
N THR A 104 2.28 13.48 -3.30
CA THR A 104 1.96 12.57 -4.39
C THR A 104 0.46 12.49 -4.66
N ILE A 105 -0.38 12.41 -3.62
CA ILE A 105 -1.84 12.43 -3.75
C ILE A 105 -2.30 13.74 -4.39
N GLN A 106 -1.81 14.88 -3.91
CA GLN A 106 -2.14 16.20 -4.48
C GLN A 106 -1.74 16.29 -5.96
N GLN A 107 -0.55 15.80 -6.32
CA GLN A 107 -0.08 15.81 -7.70
C GLN A 107 -0.95 14.94 -8.59
N TRP A 108 -1.31 13.75 -8.12
CA TRP A 108 -2.21 12.85 -8.83
C TRP A 108 -3.59 13.48 -9.03
N GLN A 109 -4.18 14.07 -7.99
CA GLN A 109 -5.47 14.73 -8.09
C GLN A 109 -5.39 15.89 -9.08
N ASN A 110 -4.41 16.79 -8.95
CA ASN A 110 -4.28 17.92 -9.87
C ASN A 110 -4.15 17.50 -11.35
N GLU A 111 -3.48 16.38 -11.62
CA GLU A 111 -3.23 15.89 -12.98
C GLU A 111 -4.38 15.05 -13.53
N TYR A 112 -5.10 14.29 -12.69
CA TYR A 112 -6.04 13.27 -13.17
C TYR A 112 -7.48 13.43 -12.68
N ASP A 113 -7.80 14.40 -11.83
CA ASP A 113 -9.15 14.60 -11.29
C ASP A 113 -10.21 14.74 -12.39
N TYR A 114 -9.87 15.38 -13.51
CA TYR A 114 -10.76 15.52 -14.67
C TYR A 114 -11.16 14.18 -15.32
N ALA A 115 -10.37 13.11 -15.11
CA ALA A 115 -10.57 11.80 -15.72
C ALA A 115 -11.25 10.79 -14.78
N ILE A 116 -11.35 11.10 -13.49
CA ILE A 116 -11.93 10.20 -12.48
C ILE A 116 -13.40 9.94 -12.81
N GLN A 117 -13.76 8.66 -12.83
CA GLN A 117 -15.15 8.22 -13.01
C GLN A 117 -15.77 7.77 -11.67
N PRO A 118 -17.11 7.75 -11.53
CA PRO A 118 -17.75 7.38 -10.26
C PRO A 118 -17.38 5.99 -9.72
N ASN A 119 -17.08 5.03 -10.60
CA ASN A 119 -16.71 3.68 -10.15
C ASN A 119 -15.21 3.54 -9.87
N ASP A 120 -14.42 4.60 -10.05
CA ASP A 120 -12.98 4.54 -9.84
C ASP A 120 -12.61 4.44 -8.36
N LEU A 121 -11.49 3.78 -8.11
CA LEU A 121 -10.94 3.58 -6.77
C LEU A 121 -9.52 4.11 -6.72
N LEU A 122 -9.13 4.64 -5.57
CA LEU A 122 -7.76 4.95 -5.26
C LEU A 122 -7.23 3.92 -4.25
N LEU A 123 -6.12 3.26 -4.60
CA LEU A 123 -5.33 2.44 -3.69
C LEU A 123 -4.06 3.19 -3.31
N LEU A 124 -3.91 3.46 -2.02
CA LEU A 124 -2.63 3.82 -1.42
C LEU A 124 -1.95 2.53 -0.97
N LEU A 125 -0.75 2.29 -1.49
CA LEU A 125 0.07 1.11 -1.20
C LEU A 125 1.42 1.55 -0.66
N THR A 126 1.77 1.12 0.54
CA THR A 126 3.11 1.37 1.08
C THR A 126 3.66 0.17 1.84
N ASP A 127 4.97 0.16 2.03
CA ASP A 127 5.65 -0.77 2.91
C ASP A 127 6.50 -0.01 3.93
N HIS A 128 6.90 -0.71 4.99
CA HIS A 128 7.80 -0.14 5.97
C HIS A 128 8.56 -1.19 6.77
N TRP A 129 9.82 -0.91 7.07
CA TRP A 129 10.58 -1.65 8.07
C TRP A 129 10.55 -0.90 9.40
N ILE A 130 9.85 -1.46 10.38
CA ILE A 130 9.72 -0.89 11.72
C ILE A 130 11.10 -0.84 12.37
N THR A 131 11.46 0.36 12.81
CA THR A 131 12.73 0.71 13.43
C THR A 131 12.51 1.08 14.89
N ARG A 132 13.58 1.55 15.55
CA ARG A 132 13.50 1.99 16.94
C ARG A 132 12.92 3.41 17.10
N SER A 133 12.78 4.17 16.02
CA SER A 133 12.25 5.54 16.13
C SER A 133 10.76 5.51 16.47
N GLN A 134 10.32 6.48 17.27
CA GLN A 134 8.93 6.62 17.68
C GLN A 134 7.99 6.72 16.47
N GLN A 135 8.33 7.59 15.52
CA GLN A 135 7.59 7.77 14.26
C GLN A 135 7.43 6.47 13.46
N SER A 136 8.41 5.57 13.51
CA SER A 136 8.32 4.28 12.84
C SER A 136 7.33 3.34 13.53
N ARG A 137 7.29 3.38 14.85
CA ARG A 137 6.45 2.56 15.73
C ARG A 137 5.01 3.05 15.86
N GLU A 138 4.78 4.32 15.53
CA GLU A 138 3.45 4.92 15.42
C GLU A 138 2.76 4.68 14.07
N LEU A 139 3.49 4.19 13.07
CA LEU A 139 3.00 4.08 11.70
C LEU A 139 1.71 3.26 11.60
N ILE A 140 1.66 2.11 12.27
CA ILE A 140 0.49 1.22 12.18
C ILE A 140 -0.75 1.94 12.70
N HIS A 141 -0.68 2.52 13.91
CA HIS A 141 -1.82 3.28 14.45
C HIS A 141 -2.19 4.49 13.59
N TRP A 142 -1.20 5.22 13.09
CA TRP A 142 -1.48 6.32 12.18
C TRP A 142 -2.21 5.85 10.91
N TRP A 143 -1.80 4.71 10.33
CA TRP A 143 -2.40 4.19 9.10
C TRP A 143 -3.79 3.59 9.32
N THR A 144 -3.97 2.75 10.35
CA THR A 144 -5.19 1.97 10.58
C THR A 144 -6.16 2.62 11.56
N GLY A 145 -5.71 3.59 12.35
CA GLY A 145 -6.47 4.20 13.44
C GLY A 145 -6.50 3.39 14.73
N HIS A 146 -5.85 2.22 14.77
CA HIS A 146 -5.82 1.36 15.95
C HIS A 146 -4.48 0.62 16.10
N ILE A 147 -4.20 0.14 17.30
CA ILE A 147 -3.09 -0.80 17.54
C ILE A 147 -3.60 -2.22 17.25
N PRO A 148 -2.78 -3.12 16.66
CA PRO A 148 -3.18 -4.51 16.45
C PRO A 148 -3.43 -5.25 17.78
N ASP A 149 -4.43 -6.13 17.81
CA ASP A 149 -4.77 -6.93 19.00
C ASP A 149 -3.65 -7.94 19.35
N ASP A 150 -2.91 -8.40 18.34
CA ASP A 150 -1.77 -9.31 18.47
C ASP A 150 -0.46 -8.59 18.86
N ILE A 151 -0.55 -7.53 19.69
CA ILE A 151 0.62 -6.72 20.11
C ILE A 151 1.72 -7.54 20.78
N GLU A 152 1.39 -8.66 21.45
CA GLU A 152 2.39 -9.53 22.06
C GLU A 152 3.30 -10.20 21.03
N ASP A 153 2.81 -10.49 19.82
CA ASP A 153 3.64 -11.00 18.72
C ASP A 153 4.67 -9.97 18.28
N TYR A 154 4.30 -8.69 18.27
CA TYR A 154 5.26 -7.61 17.99
C TYR A 154 6.31 -7.51 19.10
N ARG A 155 5.88 -7.55 20.37
CA ARG A 155 6.79 -7.44 21.52
C ARG A 155 7.77 -8.61 21.60
N SER A 156 7.31 -9.83 21.33
CA SER A 156 8.17 -11.02 21.30
C SER A 156 9.27 -10.92 20.24
N GLN A 157 9.05 -10.14 19.18
CA GLN A 157 10.03 -9.84 18.13
C GLN A 157 10.80 -8.52 18.34
N GLY A 158 10.66 -7.92 19.52
CA GLY A 158 11.35 -6.67 19.90
C GLY A 158 10.78 -5.41 19.25
N VAL A 159 9.52 -5.43 18.83
CA VAL A 159 8.78 -4.29 18.27
C VAL A 159 7.78 -3.79 19.30
N SER A 160 7.92 -2.52 19.69
CA SER A 160 6.93 -1.82 20.52
C SER A 160 6.16 -0.86 19.62
N LEU A 161 4.83 -0.97 19.59
CA LEU A 161 3.96 -0.07 18.83
C LEU A 161 3.41 1.02 19.76
N TYR A 162 3.15 2.20 19.20
CA TYR A 162 2.61 3.34 19.94
C TYR A 162 1.42 3.96 19.21
N PRO A 163 0.43 4.51 19.94
CA PRO A 163 -0.56 5.39 19.35
C PRO A 163 0.12 6.62 18.72
N SER A 164 -0.45 7.09 17.61
CA SER A 164 -0.07 8.37 17.00
C SER A 164 -1.14 9.41 17.30
N GLU A 165 -0.74 10.68 17.39
CA GLU A 165 -1.63 11.83 17.65
C GLU A 165 -2.55 12.16 16.47
N SER A 166 -2.29 11.58 15.30
CA SER A 166 -3.13 11.75 14.10
C SER A 166 -3.38 10.41 13.40
N GLN A 167 -4.30 10.42 12.43
CA GLN A 167 -4.67 9.26 11.63
C GLN A 167 -4.74 9.63 10.16
N LEU A 168 -4.35 8.71 9.29
CA LEU A 168 -4.38 8.85 7.83
C LEU A 168 -5.78 9.25 7.35
N ALA A 169 -6.82 8.56 7.84
CA ALA A 169 -8.19 8.80 7.42
C ALA A 169 -8.64 10.25 7.66
N LEU A 170 -8.34 10.82 8.84
CA LEU A 170 -8.65 12.20 9.17
C LEU A 170 -7.89 13.17 8.27
N THR A 171 -6.60 12.90 8.02
CA THR A 171 -5.79 13.77 7.18
C THR A 171 -6.21 13.71 5.70
N LEU A 172 -6.66 12.56 5.19
CA LEU A 172 -7.18 12.46 3.84
C LEU A 172 -8.48 13.23 3.67
N ASP A 173 -9.35 13.17 4.67
CA ASP A 173 -10.61 13.90 4.70
C ASP A 173 -10.38 15.42 4.71
N ASP A 174 -9.53 15.90 5.62
CA ASP A 174 -9.24 17.32 5.78
C ASP A 174 -8.60 17.97 4.55
N TYR A 175 -7.68 17.26 3.87
CA TYR A 175 -6.87 17.84 2.79
C TYR A 175 -7.40 17.54 1.38
N PHE A 176 -8.08 16.40 1.18
CA PHE A 176 -8.49 15.95 -0.14
C PHE A 176 -9.99 15.64 -0.24
N ASN A 177 -10.75 15.74 0.86
CA ASN A 177 -12.15 15.36 0.95
C ASN A 177 -12.41 13.90 0.50
N ILE A 178 -11.48 13.01 0.83
CA ILE A 178 -11.58 11.57 0.55
C ILE A 178 -11.37 10.76 1.83
N ARG A 179 -12.03 9.61 1.94
CA ARG A 179 -11.91 8.74 3.11
C ARG A 179 -11.58 7.29 2.73
N PRO A 180 -10.67 6.62 3.46
CA PRO A 180 -10.48 5.19 3.32
C PRO A 180 -11.78 4.43 3.60
N TYR A 181 -12.20 3.61 2.65
CA TYR A 181 -13.28 2.65 2.81
C TYR A 181 -12.77 1.33 3.41
N TYR A 182 -11.58 0.90 2.97
CA TYR A 182 -10.97 -0.34 3.41
C TYR A 182 -9.49 -0.11 3.70
N VAL A 183 -9.05 -0.49 4.90
CA VAL A 183 -7.66 -0.39 5.34
C VAL A 183 -7.18 -1.77 5.76
N LYS A 184 -5.98 -2.15 5.34
CA LYS A 184 -5.38 -3.42 5.72
C LYS A 184 -3.89 -3.28 5.96
N LEU A 185 -3.38 -4.06 6.90
CA LEU A 185 -1.95 -4.32 7.08
C LEU A 185 -1.66 -5.81 6.84
N THR A 186 -0.48 -6.10 6.30
CA THR A 186 0.03 -7.48 6.17
C THR A 186 1.50 -7.56 6.52
N HIS A 187 1.94 -8.78 6.87
CA HIS A 187 3.35 -9.12 7.03
C HIS A 187 3.73 -10.13 5.95
N PRO A 188 4.37 -9.69 4.85
CA PRO A 188 4.64 -10.57 3.70
C PRO A 188 5.90 -11.43 3.86
N LEU A 189 6.54 -11.42 5.03
CA LEU A 189 7.77 -12.17 5.29
C LEU A 189 7.54 -13.17 6.42
N LYS A 190 8.08 -14.37 6.26
CA LYS A 190 8.14 -15.40 7.30
C LYS A 190 9.58 -15.73 7.65
N ARG A 191 9.83 -16.03 8.92
CA ARG A 191 11.11 -16.54 9.40
C ARG A 191 11.26 -17.99 8.96
N THR A 192 12.44 -18.35 8.43
CA THR A 192 12.71 -19.72 7.96
C THR A 192 12.63 -20.75 9.08
N ALA A 193 13.00 -20.37 10.31
CA ALA A 193 13.13 -21.30 11.44
C ALA A 193 11.80 -21.82 12.00
N ASP A 194 10.79 -20.96 12.12
CA ASP A 194 9.52 -21.26 12.80
C ASP A 194 8.28 -20.87 11.97
N GLN A 195 8.48 -20.42 10.73
CA GLN A 195 7.43 -19.97 9.81
C GLN A 195 6.55 -18.83 10.35
N GLN A 196 6.98 -18.17 11.45
CA GLN A 196 6.28 -17.03 11.99
C GLN A 196 6.48 -15.80 11.11
N PHE A 197 5.44 -14.96 11.03
CA PHE A 197 5.53 -13.68 10.32
C PHE A 197 6.58 -12.76 10.95
N VAL A 198 7.34 -12.07 10.12
CA VAL A 198 8.30 -11.04 10.55
C VAL A 198 7.52 -9.76 10.85
N ARG A 199 7.26 -9.49 12.13
CA ARG A 199 6.49 -8.32 12.59
C ARG A 199 7.19 -6.98 12.37
N LYS A 200 8.48 -7.01 12.02
CA LYS A 200 9.28 -5.82 11.68
C LYS A 200 9.02 -5.26 10.29
N TYR A 201 8.49 -6.03 9.36
CA TYR A 201 8.21 -5.54 8.01
C TYR A 201 6.73 -5.61 7.73
N VAL A 202 6.14 -4.48 7.35
CA VAL A 202 4.69 -4.34 7.13
C VAL A 202 4.42 -3.79 5.75
N GLN A 203 3.36 -4.28 5.10
CA GLN A 203 2.73 -3.65 3.96
C GLN A 203 1.38 -3.09 4.39
N LEU A 204 1.04 -1.91 3.92
CA LEU A 204 -0.10 -1.13 4.34
C LEU A 204 -0.90 -0.72 3.09
N TYR A 205 -2.20 -0.95 3.16
CA TYR A 205 -3.15 -0.72 2.06
C TYR A 205 -4.26 0.19 2.58
N SER A 206 -4.64 1.16 1.77
CA SER A 206 -5.82 2.00 2.02
C SER A 206 -6.54 2.21 0.69
N VAL A 207 -7.75 1.64 0.60
CA VAL A 207 -8.64 1.77 -0.55
C VAL A 207 -9.64 2.88 -0.27
N VAL A 208 -9.78 3.80 -1.21
CA VAL A 208 -10.64 4.98 -1.17
C VAL A 208 -11.60 4.91 -2.35
N GLN A 209 -12.88 5.15 -2.12
CA GLN A 209 -13.86 5.35 -3.18
C GLN A 209 -13.86 6.83 -3.58
N LEU A 210 -13.82 7.11 -4.88
CA LEU A 210 -13.64 8.47 -5.39
C LEU A 210 -14.97 9.20 -5.69
N SER A 211 -16.11 8.55 -5.46
CA SER A 211 -17.46 9.16 -5.47
C SER A 211 -18.41 8.46 -4.51
#